data_AF-A0A423JRD2-F1
#
_entry.id   AF-A0A423JRD2-F1
#
_cell.length_a   1.000
_cell.length_b   1.000
_cell.length_c   1.000
_cell.angle_alpha   90.00
_cell.angle_beta   90.00
_cell.angle_gamma   90.00
#
_symmetry.space_group_name_H-M   'P 1'
#
loop_
_entity.id
_entity.type
_entity.pdbx_description
1 polymer ?
#
loop_
_entity_poly.entity_id
_entity_poly.type
_entity_poly.pdbx_seq_one_letter_code
_entity_poly.pdbx_strand_id
1 'polypeptide(L)'
;MRGKLGHAPSKWFGRYKTKQGITDSKKTFHSFRHTLIDDLRDAGVQDSLIKRIAGHEDGSVTFSIYGSRSPLKAMAEAMSQITL
;
A
#
# COMPACT_ATOMS: atom_id res chain seq x y z
N MET A 1 -5.09 -5.46 -22.17
CA MET A 1 -5.51 -6.40 -21.10
C MET A 1 -4.96 -5.90 -19.76
N ARG A 2 -5.79 -5.34 -18.86
CA ARG A 2 -5.35 -5.02 -17.48
C ARG A 2 -5.18 -6.34 -16.72
N GLY A 3 -3.94 -6.83 -16.63
CA GLY A 3 -3.63 -8.06 -15.92
C GLY A 3 -4.11 -7.97 -14.47
N LYS A 4 -4.99 -8.90 -14.05
CA LYS A 4 -5.47 -8.98 -12.66
C LYS A 4 -4.38 -9.58 -11.76
N LEU A 5 -3.25 -8.89 -11.62
CA LEU A 5 -2.09 -9.33 -10.84
C LEU A 5 -2.43 -9.57 -9.35
N GLY A 6 -3.47 -8.91 -8.82
CA GLY A 6 -3.92 -9.09 -7.43
C GLY A 6 -4.81 -10.31 -7.16
N HIS A 7 -5.31 -11.00 -8.19
CA HIS A 7 -6.28 -12.10 -7.98
C HIS A 7 -5.64 -13.37 -7.40
N ALA A 8 -4.51 -13.80 -7.97
CA ALA A 8 -3.79 -14.99 -7.50
C ALA A 8 -3.28 -14.84 -6.05
N PRO A 9 -2.62 -13.73 -5.66
CA PRO A 9 -2.23 -13.48 -4.27
C PRO A 9 -3.41 -13.48 -3.30
N SER A 10 -4.53 -12.85 -3.68
CA SER A 10 -5.72 -12.81 -2.83
C SER A 10 -6.31 -14.19 -2.57
N LYS A 11 -6.38 -15.05 -3.60
CA LYS A 11 -6.86 -16.43 -3.46
C LYS A 11 -5.92 -17.29 -2.62
N TRP A 12 -4.62 -17.17 -2.85
CA TRP A 12 -3.61 -17.85 -2.05
C TRP A 12 -3.71 -17.46 -0.57
N PHE A 13 -3.79 -16.15 -0.28
CA PHE A 13 -3.89 -15.66 1.09
C PHE A 13 -5.19 -16.11 1.76
N GLY A 14 -6.30 -16.13 1.03
CA GLY A 14 -7.57 -16.66 1.54
C GLY A 14 -7.45 -18.11 2.02
N ARG A 15 -6.74 -18.97 1.29
CA ARG A 15 -6.48 -20.37 1.72
C ARG A 15 -5.52 -20.43 2.90
N TYR A 16 -4.46 -19.61 2.85
CA TYR A 16 -3.46 -19.55 3.90
C TYR A 16 -4.07 -19.12 5.24
N LYS A 17 -4.85 -18.03 5.28
CA LYS A 17 -5.46 -17.53 6.51
C LYS A 17 -6.40 -18.55 7.15
N THR A 18 -7.18 -19.27 6.34
CA THR A 18 -8.05 -20.35 6.82
C THR A 18 -7.23 -21.48 7.44
N LYS A 19 -6.09 -21.85 6.82
CA LYS A 19 -5.17 -22.85 7.38
C LYS A 19 -4.57 -22.42 8.72
N GLN A 20 -4.38 -21.12 8.93
CA GLN A 20 -3.88 -20.54 10.19
C GLN A 20 -4.99 -20.31 11.24
N GLY A 21 -6.24 -20.70 10.97
CA GLY A 21 -7.36 -20.50 11.90
C GLY A 21 -7.89 -19.06 11.95
N ILE A 22 -7.48 -18.19 11.03
CA ILE A 22 -7.97 -16.81 10.95
C ILE A 22 -9.30 -16.79 10.21
N THR A 23 -10.39 -16.67 10.97
CA THR A 23 -11.77 -16.68 10.46
C THR A 23 -12.36 -15.30 10.21
N ASP A 24 -11.71 -14.23 10.67
CA ASP A 24 -12.15 -12.85 10.46
C ASP A 24 -12.21 -12.53 8.95
N SER A 25 -13.41 -12.17 8.49
CA SER A 25 -13.67 -11.81 7.10
C SER A 25 -13.00 -10.49 6.69
N LYS A 26 -12.72 -9.60 7.65
CA LYS A 26 -12.04 -8.32 7.42
C LYS A 26 -10.54 -8.50 7.16
N LYS A 27 -9.93 -9.58 7.64
CA LYS A 27 -8.51 -9.89 7.40
C LYS A 27 -8.36 -10.53 6.03
N THR A 28 -8.08 -9.71 5.03
CA THR A 28 -7.90 -10.10 3.62
C THR A 28 -6.52 -9.70 3.14
N PHE A 29 -6.13 -10.06 1.92
CA PHE A 29 -4.86 -9.56 1.38
C PHE A 29 -4.85 -8.02 1.29
N HIS A 30 -6.00 -7.40 1.09
CA HIS A 30 -6.13 -5.94 1.06
C HIS A 30 -5.92 -5.29 2.44
N SER A 31 -6.18 -6.00 3.55
CA SER A 31 -6.01 -5.40 4.87
C SER A 31 -4.56 -5.05 5.19
N PHE A 32 -3.57 -5.70 4.57
CA PHE A 32 -2.17 -5.29 4.68
C PHE A 32 -1.92 -3.89 4.13
N ARG A 33 -2.62 -3.49 3.06
CA ARG A 33 -2.50 -2.14 2.50
C ARG A 33 -3.07 -1.10 3.46
N HIS A 34 -4.15 -1.41 4.18
CA HIS A 34 -4.68 -0.54 5.22
C HIS A 34 -3.68 -0.39 6.37
N THR A 35 -3.17 -1.49 6.90
CA THR A 35 -2.12 -1.47 7.93
C THR A 35 -0.91 -0.65 7.50
N LEU A 36 -0.41 -0.85 6.27
CA LEU A 36 0.69 -0.06 5.73
C LEU A 36 0.40 1.45 5.72
N ILE A 37 -0.82 1.85 5.33
CA ILE A 37 -1.23 3.26 5.29
C ILE A 37 -1.31 3.84 6.70
N ASP A 38 -1.88 3.08 7.64
CA ASP A 38 -2.02 3.49 9.03
C ASP A 38 -0.64 3.63 9.69
N ASP A 39 0.27 2.66 9.51
CA ASP A 39 1.63 2.70 10.04
C ASP A 39 2.44 3.89 9.51
N LEU A 40 2.33 4.18 8.20
CA LEU A 40 2.98 5.35 7.60
C LEU A 40 2.42 6.67 8.16
N ARG A 41 1.11 6.71 8.44
CA ARG A 41 0.46 7.88 9.02
C ARG A 41 0.93 8.10 10.45
N ASP A 42 1.01 7.03 11.24
CA ASP A 42 1.50 7.07 12.62
C ASP A 42 2.99 7.46 12.68
N ALA A 43 3.78 7.08 11.67
CA ALA A 43 5.16 7.53 11.48
C ALA A 43 5.30 8.98 10.98
N GLY A 44 4.19 9.72 10.82
CA GLY A 44 4.20 11.13 10.41
C GLY A 44 4.53 11.36 8.93
N VAL A 45 4.41 10.34 8.08
CA VAL A 45 4.68 10.47 6.64
C VAL A 45 3.58 11.32 5.97
N GLN A 46 3.99 12.18 5.04
CA GLN A 46 3.06 13.07 4.32
C GLN A 46 2.03 12.27 3.50
N ASP A 47 0.76 12.65 3.56
CA ASP A 47 -0.36 11.97 2.88
C ASP A 47 -0.16 11.85 1.36
N SER A 48 0.45 12.85 0.72
CA SER A 48 0.82 12.81 -0.70
C SER A 48 1.82 11.69 -1.02
N LEU A 49 2.78 11.45 -0.12
CA LEU A 49 3.75 10.37 -0.24
C LEU A 49 3.12 9.01 0.06
N ILE A 50 2.24 8.93 1.06
CA ILE A 50 1.46 7.71 1.38
C ILE A 50 0.59 7.30 0.19
N LYS A 51 -0.17 8.23 -0.40
CA LYS A 51 -0.99 7.98 -1.60
C LYS A 51 -0.16 7.44 -2.76
N ARG A 52 1.03 8.00 -2.94
CA ARG A 52 1.97 7.57 -3.99
C ARG A 52 2.55 6.18 -3.73
N ILE A 53 2.88 5.85 -2.48
CA ILE A 53 3.30 4.49 -2.05
C ILE A 53 2.15 3.50 -2.25
N ALA A 54 0.93 3.88 -1.87
CA ALA A 54 -0.26 3.06 -2.03
C ALA A 54 -0.68 2.90 -3.50
N GLY A 55 -0.15 3.70 -4.42
CA GLY A 55 -0.52 3.71 -5.83
C GLY A 55 -1.92 4.29 -6.07
N HIS A 56 -2.37 5.21 -5.22
CA HIS A 56 -3.57 6.00 -5.49
C HIS A 56 -3.25 7.07 -6.56
N GLU A 57 -4.14 7.21 -7.54
CA GLU A 57 -4.05 8.31 -8.50
C GLU A 57 -4.32 9.63 -7.77
N ASP A 58 -3.36 10.57 -7.84
CA ASP A 58 -3.54 11.90 -7.29
C ASP A 58 -4.08 12.80 -8.39
N GLY A 59 -5.33 13.26 -8.26
CA GLY A 59 -6.02 14.08 -9.25
C GLY A 59 -5.49 15.52 -9.36
N SER A 60 -4.50 15.90 -8.55
CA SER A 60 -3.90 17.22 -8.60
C SER A 60 -2.90 17.33 -9.75
N VAL A 61 -3.34 17.93 -10.84
CA VAL A 61 -2.56 18.31 -12.04
C VAL A 61 -1.28 19.09 -11.69
N THR A 62 -1.23 19.75 -10.52
CA THR A 62 -0.14 20.62 -10.07
C THR A 62 1.20 19.90 -9.87
N PHE A 63 1.20 18.60 -9.51
CA PHE A 63 2.46 17.83 -9.35
C PHE A 63 3.05 17.33 -10.68
N SER A 64 2.26 17.30 -11.76
CA SER A 64 2.69 16.84 -13.08
C SER A 64 3.67 17.80 -13.76
N ILE A 65 3.72 19.07 -13.35
CA ILE A 65 4.50 20.12 -14.02
C ILE A 65 5.92 20.26 -13.44
N TYR A 66 6.17 19.86 -12.18
CA TYR A 66 7.49 20.01 -11.53
C TYR A 66 8.16 18.71 -11.04
N GLY A 67 7.47 17.56 -11.06
CA GLY A 67 7.90 16.34 -10.36
C GLY A 67 8.06 15.09 -11.24
N SER A 68 8.75 15.17 -12.39
CA SER A 68 8.96 14.01 -13.28
C SER A 68 9.75 12.85 -12.65
N ARG A 69 10.36 13.06 -11.48
CA ARG A 69 10.95 11.99 -10.67
C ARG A 69 10.01 11.65 -9.53
N SER A 70 9.49 10.42 -9.55
CA SER A 70 8.99 9.81 -8.32
C SER A 70 10.05 9.96 -7.23
N PRO A 71 9.71 10.48 -6.03
CA PRO A 71 10.67 10.66 -4.96
C PRO A 71 10.97 9.29 -4.33
N LEU A 72 11.55 8.38 -5.11
CA LEU A 72 11.84 6.99 -4.74
C LEU A 72 12.67 6.92 -3.47
N LYS A 73 13.59 7.87 -3.29
CA LYS A 73 14.36 8.03 -2.06
C LYS A 73 13.46 8.30 -0.86
N ALA A 74 12.58 9.29 -0.95
CA ALA A 74 11.64 9.59 0.12
C ALA A 74 10.65 8.43 0.38
N MET A 75 10.21 7.73 -0.67
CA MET A 75 9.39 6.53 -0.53
C MET A 75 10.14 5.42 0.21
N ALA A 76 11.41 5.18 -0.13
CA ALA A 76 12.24 4.20 0.56
C ALA A 76 12.49 4.57 2.03
N GLU A 77 12.79 5.85 2.30
CA GLU A 77 12.96 6.37 3.68
C GLU A 77 11.67 6.28 4.50
N ALA A 78 10.51 6.52 3.89
CA ALA A 78 9.21 6.34 4.53
C ALA A 78 8.95 4.86 4.84
N MET A 79 9.23 3.96 3.90
CA MET A 79 9.08 2.51 4.11
C MET A 79 10.01 1.99 5.20
N SER A 80 11.20 2.57 5.39
CA SER A 80 12.12 2.17 6.46
C SER A 80 11.66 2.60 7.86
N GLN A 81 10.64 3.46 7.99
CA GLN A 81 10.06 3.80 9.28
C GLN A 81 9.16 2.69 9.83
N ILE A 82 8.67 1.80 8.97
CA ILE A 82 7.76 0.72 9.36
C ILE A 82 8.59 -0.45 9.85
N THR A 83 8.42 -0.81 11.12
CA THR A 83 9.05 -1.99 11.73
C THR A 83 7.99 -3.07 11.93
N LEU A 84 8.31 -4.32 11.57
CA LEU A 84 7.45 -5.50 11.74
C LEU A 84 7.67 -6.18 13.08
#